data_AF-A0A9D9I922-F1
#
_entry.id   AF-A0A9D9I922-F1
#
_cell.length_a   1.000
_cell.length_b   1.000
_cell.length_c   1.000
_cell.angle_alpha   90.00
_cell.angle_beta   90.00
_cell.angle_gamma   90.00
#
_symmetry.space_group_name_H-M   'P 1'
#
loop_
_entity.id
_entity.type
_entity.pdbx_description
1 polymer ?
#
loop_
_entity_poly.entity_id
_entity_poly.type
_entity_poly.pdbx_seq_one_letter_code
_entity_poly.pdbx_strand_id
1 'polypeptide(L)'
;MARERLSSRLGFILLSAGCAIGLGNVWRFPYITGRYGGAAFVLMYLLFLVFMGVPVMIMEFAIGRAGRANIVGALKKLEPAGSKWHGVGFVSVAGNYLLLMYYSTITGWLLYYFGSFLSGTLNSTYDTAAVGEYFSSLTAAPGLQIAMMGLALLLTAGIVIIGLKNGVEKITKVMMLILFILMFV
;
A
#
# COMPACT_ATOMS: atom_id res chain seq x y z
N MET A 1 13.44 -8.79 -23.07
CA MET A 1 12.03 -8.98 -22.69
C MET A 1 11.24 -7.74 -23.06
N ALA A 2 10.09 -7.88 -23.73
CA ALA A 2 9.20 -6.77 -24.02
C ALA A 2 8.47 -6.32 -22.74
N ARG A 3 8.31 -5.01 -22.52
CA ARG A 3 7.62 -4.46 -21.35
C ARG A 3 6.14 -4.87 -21.33
N GLU A 4 5.69 -5.46 -20.23
CA GLU A 4 4.29 -5.81 -20.05
C GLU A 4 3.38 -4.57 -20.02
N ARG A 5 2.17 -4.73 -20.52
CA ARG A 5 1.09 -3.74 -20.47
C ARG A 5 -0.08 -4.32 -19.71
N LEU A 6 -0.93 -3.48 -19.13
CA LEU A 6 -2.15 -3.94 -18.51
C LEU A 6 -3.11 -4.49 -19.57
N SER A 7 -3.87 -5.53 -19.19
CA SER A 7 -4.78 -6.22 -20.10
C SER A 7 -6.05 -5.41 -20.37
N SER A 8 -6.47 -4.57 -19.41
CA SER A 8 -7.75 -3.86 -19.48
C SER A 8 -7.72 -2.47 -18.83
N ARG A 9 -8.60 -1.56 -19.27
CA ARG A 9 -8.79 -0.25 -18.64
C ARG A 9 -9.29 -0.39 -17.19
N LEU A 10 -10.23 -1.31 -16.97
CA LEU A 10 -10.73 -1.63 -15.63
C LEU A 10 -9.60 -2.14 -14.74
N GLY A 11 -8.68 -2.94 -15.27
CA GLY A 11 -7.49 -3.39 -14.55
C GLY A 11 -6.53 -2.28 -14.19
N PHE A 12 -6.35 -1.29 -15.06
CA PHE A 12 -5.61 -0.08 -14.70
C PHE A 12 -6.26 0.67 -13.55
N ILE A 13 -7.57 0.94 -13.62
CA ILE A 13 -8.30 1.70 -12.58
C ILE A 13 -8.26 0.95 -11.25
N LEU A 14 -8.60 -0.35 -11.24
CA LEU A 14 -8.62 -1.16 -10.02
C LEU A 14 -7.23 -1.37 -9.43
N LEU A 15 -6.20 -1.50 -10.27
CA LEU A 15 -4.81 -1.56 -9.80
C LEU A 15 -4.39 -0.23 -9.18
N SER A 16 -4.65 0.90 -9.84
CA SER A 16 -4.35 2.22 -9.29
C SER A 16 -5.12 2.51 -8.01
N ALA A 17 -6.40 2.11 -7.93
CA ALA A 17 -7.21 2.20 -6.73
C ALA A 17 -6.64 1.31 -5.61
N GLY A 18 -6.23 0.08 -5.91
CA GLY A 18 -5.58 -0.82 -4.94
C GLY A 18 -4.22 -0.33 -4.46
N CYS A 19 -3.47 0.42 -5.27
CA CYS A 19 -2.25 1.09 -4.81
C CYS A 19 -2.55 2.26 -3.85
N ALA A 20 -3.71 2.92 -3.98
CA ALA A 20 -4.11 4.04 -3.13
C ALA A 20 -4.86 3.60 -1.86
N ILE A 21 -5.61 2.49 -1.93
CA ILE A 21 -6.42 1.95 -0.83
C ILE A 21 -5.62 0.87 -0.13
N GLY A 22 -5.27 1.11 1.13
CA GLY A 22 -4.52 0.14 1.92
C GLY A 22 -4.50 0.48 3.40
N LEU A 23 -3.45 0.01 4.09
CA LEU A 23 -3.24 0.18 5.53
C LEU A 23 -3.36 1.64 5.99
N GLY A 24 -2.94 2.58 5.16
CA GLY A 24 -3.06 4.00 5.46
C GLY A 24 -4.50 4.44 5.77
N ASN A 25 -5.48 3.94 5.03
CA ASN A 25 -6.88 4.37 5.16
C ASN A 25 -7.61 3.64 6.31
N VAL A 26 -7.25 2.38 6.58
CA VAL A 26 -7.93 1.57 7.61
C VAL A 26 -7.33 1.78 8.99
N TRP A 27 -6.01 1.93 9.09
CA TRP A 27 -5.30 2.01 10.37
C TRP A 27 -4.85 3.44 10.69
N ARG A 28 -4.06 4.05 9.79
CA ARG A 28 -3.41 5.34 10.10
C ARG A 28 -4.37 6.52 10.08
N PHE A 29 -5.27 6.57 9.10
CA PHE A 29 -6.20 7.69 8.92
C PHE A 29 -7.15 7.87 10.11
N PRO A 30 -7.84 6.82 10.63
CA PRO A 30 -8.70 6.98 11.80
C PRO A 30 -7.92 7.37 13.05
N TYR A 31 -6.73 6.78 13.27
CA TYR A 31 -5.87 7.09 14.41
C TYR A 31 -5.45 8.56 14.44
N ILE A 32 -4.97 9.09 13.31
CA ILE A 32 -4.57 10.50 13.19
C ILE A 32 -5.80 11.41 13.30
N THR A 33 -6.91 11.06 12.63
CA THR A 33 -8.15 11.85 12.70
C THR A 33 -8.66 11.98 14.13
N GLY A 34 -8.69 10.88 14.89
CA GLY A 34 -9.10 10.90 16.30
C GLY A 34 -8.19 11.76 17.18
N ARG A 35 -6.88 11.77 16.90
CA ARG A 35 -5.90 12.55 17.66
C ARG A 35 -5.90 14.05 17.33
N TYR A 36 -6.20 14.43 16.09
CA TYR A 36 -6.01 15.80 15.59
C TYR A 36 -7.31 16.59 15.40
N GLY A 37 -8.35 16.31 16.20
CA GLY A 37 -9.57 17.12 16.21
C GLY A 37 -10.65 16.68 15.22
N GLY A 38 -10.62 15.42 14.78
CA GLY A 38 -11.74 14.77 14.10
C GLY A 38 -12.14 15.49 12.80
N ALA A 39 -13.36 16.02 12.77
CA ALA A 39 -13.94 16.64 11.58
C ALA A 39 -13.13 17.82 11.03
N ALA A 40 -12.52 18.65 11.89
CA ALA A 40 -11.70 19.78 11.44
C ALA A 40 -10.45 19.31 10.69
N PHE A 41 -9.81 18.24 11.18
CA PHE A 41 -8.70 17.59 10.47
C PHE A 41 -9.15 17.01 9.14
N VAL A 42 -10.31 16.33 9.09
CA VAL A 42 -10.84 15.75 7.85
C VAL A 42 -11.10 16.83 6.80
N LEU A 43 -11.68 17.97 7.18
CA LEU A 43 -11.91 19.08 6.25
C LEU A 43 -10.61 19.58 5.63
N MET A 44 -9.59 19.84 6.47
CA MET A 44 -8.27 20.27 5.98
C MET A 44 -7.60 19.20 5.13
N TYR A 45 -7.71 17.93 5.51
CA TYR A 45 -7.22 16.79 4.75
C TYR A 45 -7.84 16.74 3.35
N LEU A 46 -9.16 16.92 3.22
CA LEU A 46 -9.85 16.94 1.92
C LEU A 46 -9.40 18.11 1.05
N LEU A 47 -9.19 19.29 1.63
CA LEU A 47 -8.67 20.46 0.90
C LEU A 47 -7.26 20.16 0.33
N PHE A 48 -6.33 19.65 1.14
CA PHE A 48 -5.01 19.28 0.65
C PHE A 48 -5.05 18.15 -0.38
N LEU A 49 -5.98 17.20 -0.24
CA LEU A 49 -6.16 16.13 -1.21
C LEU A 49 -6.54 16.69 -2.59
N VAL A 50 -7.46 17.65 -2.64
CA VAL A 50 -7.89 18.28 -3.90
C VAL A 50 -6.80 19.19 -4.48
N PHE A 51 -6.22 20.07 -3.66
CA PHE A 51 -5.30 21.09 -4.16
C PHE A 51 -3.86 20.61 -4.37
N MET A 52 -3.43 19.56 -3.67
CA MET A 52 -2.08 18.99 -3.83
C MET A 52 -2.11 17.56 -4.33
N GLY A 53 -2.95 16.70 -3.75
CA GLY A 53 -3.01 15.28 -4.12
C GLY A 53 -3.38 15.05 -5.58
N VAL A 54 -4.46 15.69 -6.06
CA VAL A 54 -4.92 15.54 -7.46
C VAL A 54 -3.88 16.07 -8.46
N PRO A 55 -3.33 17.29 -8.33
CA PRO A 55 -2.28 17.75 -9.25
C PRO A 55 -1.04 16.85 -9.27
N VAL A 56 -0.56 16.41 -8.11
CA VAL A 56 0.60 15.51 -8.03
C VAL A 56 0.32 14.18 -8.73
N MET A 57 -0.84 13.57 -8.51
CA MET A 57 -1.26 12.34 -9.19
C MET A 57 -1.28 12.52 -10.73
N ILE A 58 -1.85 13.63 -11.21
CA ILE A 58 -1.90 13.92 -12.66
C ILE A 58 -0.48 14.06 -13.23
N MET A 59 0.41 14.75 -12.52
CA MET A 59 1.82 14.90 -12.93
C MET A 59 2.53 13.54 -12.99
N GLU A 60 2.38 12.69 -11.97
CA GLU A 60 2.97 11.34 -11.95
C GLU A 60 2.46 10.47 -13.11
N PHE A 61 1.16 10.51 -13.39
CA PHE A 61 0.57 9.80 -14.52
C PHE A 61 1.05 10.34 -15.88
N ALA A 62 1.24 11.65 -16.01
CA ALA A 62 1.79 12.27 -17.21
C ALA A 62 3.23 11.82 -17.46
N ILE A 63 4.10 11.89 -16.44
CA ILE A 63 5.50 11.46 -16.49
C ILE A 63 5.59 9.96 -16.82
N GLY A 64 4.80 9.12 -16.16
CA GLY A 64 4.80 7.67 -16.41
C GLY A 64 4.38 7.33 -17.84
N ARG A 65 3.36 8.01 -18.38
CA ARG A 65 2.83 7.80 -19.73
C ARG A 65 3.79 8.27 -20.82
N ALA A 66 4.45 9.41 -20.62
CA ALA A 66 5.43 9.96 -21.56
C ALA A 66 6.77 9.21 -21.51
N GLY A 67 7.25 8.89 -20.31
CA GLY A 67 8.54 8.24 -20.10
C GLY A 67 8.52 6.76 -20.53
N ARG A 68 7.44 6.04 -20.18
CA ARG A 68 7.32 4.57 -20.35
C ARG A 68 8.54 3.79 -19.84
N ALA A 69 9.16 4.29 -18.77
CA ALA A 69 10.29 3.69 -18.06
C ALA A 69 9.94 3.51 -16.56
N ASN A 70 10.89 3.07 -15.74
CA ASN A 70 10.77 3.20 -14.27
C ASN A 70 10.97 4.69 -13.87
N ILE A 71 10.75 5.05 -12.60
CA ILE A 71 10.75 6.47 -12.18
C ILE A 71 12.07 7.20 -12.51
N VAL A 72 13.21 6.58 -12.24
CA VAL A 72 14.54 7.14 -12.54
C VAL A 72 14.75 7.27 -14.05
N GLY A 73 14.41 6.22 -14.81
CA GLY A 73 14.55 6.23 -16.27
C GLY A 73 13.59 7.18 -16.98
N ALA A 74 12.38 7.37 -16.43
CA ALA A 74 11.39 8.29 -16.97
C ALA A 74 11.85 9.74 -16.79
N LEU A 75 12.35 10.09 -15.61
CA LEU A 75 12.92 11.40 -15.35
C LEU A 75 14.18 11.66 -16.18
N LYS A 76 15.09 10.69 -16.27
CA LYS A 76 16.29 10.80 -17.13
C LYS A 76 15.95 10.99 -18.61
N LYS A 77 14.84 10.41 -19.08
CA LYS A 77 14.40 10.52 -20.47
C LYS A 77 13.68 11.85 -20.77
N LEU A 78 12.96 12.38 -19.78
CA LEU A 78 12.11 13.56 -19.94
C LEU A 78 12.76 14.85 -19.42
N GLU A 79 13.92 14.77 -18.76
CA GLU A 79 14.58 15.95 -18.21
C GLU A 79 15.07 16.90 -19.32
N PRO A 80 14.84 18.22 -19.18
CA PRO A 80 15.42 19.21 -20.08
C PRO A 80 16.96 19.15 -20.09
N ALA A 81 17.57 19.45 -21.25
CA ALA A 81 19.02 19.50 -21.38
C ALA A 81 19.62 20.48 -20.36
N GLY A 82 20.60 20.02 -19.57
CA GLY A 82 21.25 20.79 -18.50
C GLY A 82 20.62 20.68 -17.12
N SER A 83 19.46 20.03 -16.98
CA SER A 83 18.83 19.74 -15.68
C SER A 83 19.22 18.36 -15.14
N LYS A 84 19.13 18.17 -13.82
CA LYS A 84 19.49 16.92 -13.12
C LYS A 84 18.29 16.32 -12.38
N TRP A 85 17.12 16.33 -13.01
CA TRP A 85 15.87 15.85 -12.39
C TRP A 85 15.89 14.35 -12.10
N HIS A 86 16.74 13.57 -12.78
CA HIS A 86 16.96 12.16 -12.45
C HIS A 86 17.36 11.91 -10.98
N GLY A 87 17.96 12.89 -10.29
CA GLY A 87 18.28 12.81 -8.86
C GLY A 87 17.05 12.58 -7.98
N VAL A 88 15.93 13.23 -8.30
CA VAL A 88 14.65 13.06 -7.58
C VAL A 88 14.11 11.64 -7.73
N GLY A 89 14.40 10.99 -8.86
CA GLY A 89 14.04 9.59 -9.08
C GLY A 89 14.69 8.65 -8.07
N PHE A 90 15.95 8.88 -7.70
CA PHE A 90 16.64 8.07 -6.69
C PHE A 90 16.07 8.29 -5.30
N VAL A 91 15.74 9.54 -4.94
CA VAL A 91 15.06 9.86 -3.67
C VAL A 91 13.71 9.14 -3.59
N SER A 92 12.97 9.12 -4.69
CA SER A 92 11.67 8.43 -4.77
C SER A 92 11.82 6.91 -4.60
N VAL A 93 12.86 6.31 -5.19
CA VAL A 93 13.17 4.89 -5.00
C VAL A 93 13.54 4.61 -3.54
N ALA A 94 14.39 5.43 -2.93
CA ALA A 94 14.74 5.30 -1.51
C ALA A 94 13.50 5.42 -0.60
N GLY A 95 12.60 6.37 -0.90
CA GLY A 95 11.32 6.51 -0.19
C GLY A 95 10.47 5.24 -0.28
N ASN A 96 10.37 4.61 -1.45
CA ASN A 96 9.66 3.33 -1.61
C ASN A 96 10.27 2.19 -0.79
N TYR A 97 11.61 2.13 -0.67
CA TYR A 97 12.26 1.15 0.20
C TYR A 97 11.96 1.39 1.67
N LEU A 98 12.01 2.64 2.13
CA LEU A 98 11.65 2.99 3.51
C LEU A 98 10.18 2.69 3.82
N LEU A 99 9.28 2.95 2.86
CA LEU A 99 7.88 2.59 2.97
C LEU A 99 7.71 1.07 3.13
N LEU A 100 8.42 0.28 2.33
CA LEU A 100 8.36 -1.18 2.38
C LEU A 100 8.81 -1.75 3.74
N MET A 101 9.81 -1.13 4.38
CA MET A 101 10.34 -1.58 5.67
C MET A 101 9.24 -1.67 6.73
N TYR A 102 8.39 -0.64 6.89
CA TYR A 102 7.32 -0.71 7.89
C TYR A 102 6.04 -1.36 7.36
N TYR A 103 5.71 -1.22 6.06
CA TYR A 103 4.52 -1.85 5.48
C TYR A 103 4.58 -3.38 5.60
N SER A 104 5.76 -3.97 5.40
CA SER A 104 5.95 -5.42 5.52
C SER A 104 5.70 -5.92 6.95
N THR A 105 6.14 -5.18 7.97
CA THR A 105 5.88 -5.52 9.38
C THR A 105 4.40 -5.48 9.72
N ILE A 106 3.70 -4.40 9.35
CA ILE A 106 2.26 -4.26 9.64
C ILE A 106 1.44 -5.31 8.88
N THR A 107 1.81 -5.60 7.63
CA THR A 107 1.18 -6.67 6.85
C THR A 107 1.38 -8.04 7.51
N GLY A 108 2.58 -8.29 8.05
CA GLY A 108 2.85 -9.49 8.85
C GLY A 108 1.94 -9.62 10.06
N TRP A 109 1.67 -8.53 10.78
CA TRP A 109 0.70 -8.55 11.88
C TRP A 109 -0.69 -8.91 11.39
N LEU A 110 -1.16 -8.33 10.28
CA LEU A 110 -2.47 -8.67 9.72
C LEU A 110 -2.58 -10.15 9.32
N LEU A 111 -1.54 -10.73 8.74
CA LEU A 111 -1.50 -12.16 8.43
C LEU A 111 -1.58 -13.03 9.68
N TYR A 112 -0.87 -12.63 10.74
CA TYR A 112 -0.92 -13.32 12.03
C TYR A 112 -2.33 -13.28 12.63
N TYR A 113 -2.93 -12.09 12.71
CA TYR A 113 -4.30 -11.92 13.19
C TYR A 113 -5.32 -12.70 12.35
N PHE A 114 -5.17 -12.68 11.02
CA PHE A 114 -6.02 -13.47 10.13
C PHE A 114 -5.95 -14.97 10.47
N GLY A 115 -4.74 -15.51 10.69
CA GLY A 115 -4.55 -16.89 11.14
C GLY A 115 -5.20 -17.16 12.50
N SER A 116 -5.05 -16.23 13.46
CA SER A 116 -5.62 -16.35 14.81
C SER A 116 -7.15 -16.31 14.84
N PHE A 117 -7.78 -15.58 13.92
CA PHE A 117 -9.23 -15.61 13.72
C PHE A 117 -9.69 -16.92 13.08
N LEU A 118 -8.94 -17.44 12.09
CA LEU A 118 -9.24 -18.72 11.45
C LEU A 118 -9.09 -19.92 12.41
N SER A 119 -8.11 -19.89 13.31
CA SER A 119 -7.90 -20.94 14.31
C SER A 119 -8.85 -20.84 15.51
N GLY A 120 -9.67 -19.79 15.59
CA GLY A 120 -10.55 -19.51 16.73
C GLY A 120 -9.82 -19.08 18.00
N THR A 121 -8.51 -18.80 17.90
CA THR A 121 -7.69 -18.30 19.02
C THR A 121 -8.12 -16.91 19.44
N LEU A 122 -8.43 -16.04 18.48
CA LEU A 122 -9.17 -14.80 18.73
C LEU A 122 -10.63 -15.03 18.38
N ASN A 123 -11.50 -15.03 19.38
CA ASN A 123 -12.94 -15.22 19.21
C ASN A 123 -13.72 -14.08 19.88
N SER A 124 -15.05 -14.11 19.74
CA SER A 124 -15.97 -13.06 20.23
C SER A 124 -15.98 -12.88 21.76
N THR A 125 -15.21 -13.68 22.50
CA THR A 125 -15.06 -13.61 23.96
C THR A 125 -13.95 -12.66 24.40
N TYR A 126 -13.09 -12.21 23.48
CA TYR A 126 -12.02 -11.25 23.81
C TYR A 126 -12.60 -9.86 24.00
N ASP A 127 -12.36 -9.27 25.17
CA ASP A 127 -12.63 -7.85 25.42
C ASP A 127 -11.49 -6.96 24.85
N THR A 128 -11.68 -5.65 24.90
CA THR A 128 -10.70 -4.69 24.39
C THR A 128 -9.34 -4.78 25.10
N ALA A 129 -9.31 -5.18 26.38
CA ALA A 129 -8.07 -5.29 27.14
C ALA A 129 -7.28 -6.54 26.70
N ALA A 130 -7.95 -7.67 26.56
CA ALA A 130 -7.36 -8.93 26.10
C ALA A 130 -6.80 -8.81 24.68
N VAL A 131 -7.44 -8.07 23.77
CA VAL A 131 -6.88 -7.77 22.44
C VAL A 131 -5.62 -6.91 22.54
N GLY A 132 -5.59 -5.93 23.45
CA GLY A 132 -4.41 -5.10 23.69
C GLY A 132 -3.22 -5.89 24.25
N GLU A 133 -3.46 -6.81 25.17
CA GLU A 133 -2.44 -7.72 25.71
C GLU A 133 -1.93 -8.68 24.63
N TYR A 134 -2.82 -9.22 23.81
CA TYR A 134 -2.46 -10.08 22.69
C TYR A 134 -1.55 -9.35 21.69
N PHE A 135 -1.89 -8.12 21.33
CA PHE A 135 -1.02 -7.27 20.50
C PHE A 135 0.32 -7.00 21.17
N SER A 136 0.32 -6.70 22.47
CA SER A 136 1.55 -6.46 23.25
C SER A 136 2.46 -7.69 23.23
N SER A 137 1.90 -8.89 23.40
CA SER A 137 2.64 -10.16 23.34
C SER A 137 3.26 -10.41 21.95
N LEU A 138 2.53 -10.10 20.87
CA LEU A 138 3.05 -10.17 19.50
C LEU A 138 4.21 -9.18 19.30
N THR A 139 4.06 -7.94 19.76
CA THR A 139 5.09 -6.90 19.63
C THR A 139 6.29 -7.11 20.56
N ALA A 140 6.14 -7.94 21.59
CA ALA A 140 7.23 -8.35 22.49
C ALA A 140 8.01 -9.58 22.01
N ALA A 141 7.56 -10.27 20.94
CA ALA A 141 8.19 -11.48 20.41
C ALA A 141 8.93 -11.21 19.08
N PRO A 142 10.24 -10.90 19.09
CA PRO A 142 10.97 -10.50 17.88
C PRO A 142 11.05 -11.61 16.83
N GLY A 143 11.21 -12.87 17.26
CA GLY A 143 11.28 -14.02 16.35
C GLY A 143 9.99 -14.21 15.55
N LEU A 144 8.83 -14.04 16.20
CA LEU A 144 7.53 -14.13 15.56
C LEU A 144 7.32 -12.97 14.57
N GLN A 145 7.70 -11.75 14.94
CA GLN A 145 7.60 -10.60 14.04
C GLN A 145 8.45 -10.76 12.78
N ILE A 146 9.70 -11.20 12.93
CA ILE A 146 10.59 -11.44 11.79
C ILE A 146 10.01 -12.54 10.89
N ALA A 147 9.47 -13.62 11.48
CA ALA A 147 8.84 -14.69 10.72
C ALA A 147 7.61 -14.21 9.92
N MET A 148 6.72 -13.43 10.55
CA MET A 148 5.51 -12.92 9.88
C MET A 148 5.83 -11.86 8.83
N MET A 149 6.81 -10.99 9.09
CA MET A 149 7.32 -10.04 8.10
C MET A 149 7.94 -10.77 6.90
N GLY A 150 8.75 -11.81 7.17
CA GLY A 150 9.34 -12.67 6.15
C GLY A 150 8.27 -13.34 5.29
N LEU A 151 7.23 -13.89 5.92
CA LEU A 151 6.08 -14.47 5.22
C LEU A 151 5.37 -13.45 4.32
N ALA A 152 5.09 -12.25 4.83
CA ALA A 152 4.47 -11.17 4.06
C ALA A 152 5.31 -10.78 2.83
N LEU A 153 6.64 -10.69 3.00
CA LEU A 153 7.56 -10.41 1.89
C LEU A 153 7.62 -11.55 0.88
N LEU A 154 7.65 -12.80 1.32
CA LEU A 154 7.64 -13.96 0.42
C LEU A 154 6.37 -14.05 -0.42
N LEU A 155 5.20 -13.83 0.20
CA LEU A 155 3.92 -13.78 -0.52
C LEU A 155 3.90 -12.64 -1.54
N THR A 156 4.34 -11.45 -1.14
CA THR A 156 4.41 -10.28 -2.02
C THR A 156 5.38 -10.51 -3.18
N ALA A 157 6.58 -11.05 -2.90
CA ALA A 157 7.56 -11.39 -3.92
C ALA A 157 7.03 -12.45 -4.88
N GLY A 158 6.34 -13.48 -4.38
CA GLY A 158 5.69 -14.50 -5.19
C GLY A 158 4.69 -13.89 -6.19
N ILE A 159 3.84 -12.96 -5.74
CA ILE A 159 2.89 -12.26 -6.61
C ILE A 159 3.61 -11.42 -7.68
N VAL A 160 4.68 -10.72 -7.32
CA VAL A 160 5.46 -9.88 -8.25
C VAL A 160 6.20 -10.73 -9.29
N ILE A 161 6.74 -11.89 -8.90
CA ILE A 161 7.46 -12.82 -9.80
C ILE A 161 6.52 -13.39 -10.89
N ILE A 162 5.23 -13.60 -10.59
CA ILE A 162 4.24 -14.07 -11.56
C ILE A 162 3.99 -13.04 -12.69
N GLY A 163 4.39 -11.78 -12.49
CA GLY A 163 4.30 -10.71 -13.48
C GLY A 163 3.09 -9.80 -13.30
N LEU A 164 3.02 -8.74 -14.13
CA LEU A 164 2.04 -7.67 -13.97
C LEU A 164 0.63 -8.14 -14.33
N LYS A 165 0.46 -8.83 -15.47
CA LYS A 165 -0.87 -9.27 -15.93
C LYS A 165 -1.41 -10.45 -15.11
N ASN A 166 -0.58 -11.48 -14.96
CA ASN A 166 -1.02 -12.77 -14.40
C ASN A 166 -1.00 -12.79 -12.87
N GLY A 167 -0.15 -11.99 -12.25
CA GLY A 167 -0.07 -11.85 -10.79
C GLY A 167 -0.83 -10.62 -10.32
N VAL A 168 -0.18 -9.46 -10.43
CA VAL A 168 -0.62 -8.22 -9.77
C VAL A 168 -2.01 -7.76 -10.24
N GLU A 169 -2.25 -7.65 -11.55
CA GLU A 169 -3.54 -7.18 -12.09
C GLU A 169 -4.69 -8.12 -11.71
N LYS A 170 -4.49 -9.44 -11.83
CA LYS A 170 -5.55 -10.43 -11.56
C LYS A 170 -5.91 -10.48 -10.08
N ILE A 171 -4.91 -10.54 -9.19
CA ILE A 171 -5.13 -10.60 -7.75
C ILE A 171 -5.75 -9.31 -7.24
N THR A 172 -5.22 -8.15 -7.65
CA THR A 172 -5.73 -6.85 -7.17
C THR A 172 -7.18 -6.65 -7.57
N LYS A 173 -7.58 -7.04 -8.78
CA LYS A 173 -8.99 -6.97 -9.20
C LYS A 173 -9.91 -7.75 -8.27
N VAL A 174 -9.56 -9.00 -7.97
CA VAL A 174 -10.38 -9.87 -7.12
C VAL A 174 -10.43 -9.32 -5.69
N MET A 175 -9.28 -8.96 -5.12
CA MET A 175 -9.19 -8.44 -3.76
C MET A 175 -9.96 -7.12 -3.58
N MET A 176 -9.85 -6.19 -4.55
CA MET A 176 -10.58 -4.92 -4.52
C MET A 176 -12.09 -5.11 -4.60
N LEU A 177 -12.57 -6.07 -5.40
CA LEU A 177 -14.00 -6.38 -5.48
C LEU A 177 -14.52 -6.96 -4.16
N ILE A 178 -13.75 -7.87 -3.54
CA ILE A 178 -14.10 -8.43 -2.22
C ILE A 178 -14.16 -7.32 -1.17
N LEU A 179 -13.14 -6.46 -1.12
CA LEU A 179 -13.10 -5.33 -0.20
C LEU A 179 -14.31 -4.41 -0.39
N PHE A 180 -14.66 -4.09 -1.63
CA PHE A 180 -15.81 -3.24 -1.94
C PHE A 180 -17.12 -3.85 -1.44
N ILE A 181 -17.33 -5.16 -1.62
CA ILE A 181 -18.50 -5.86 -1.10
C ILE A 181 -18.53 -5.83 0.43
N LEU A 182 -17.38 -6.08 1.07
CA LEU A 182 -17.25 -6.12 2.53
C LEU A 182 -17.58 -4.76 3.16
N MET A 183 -17.32 -3.64 2.48
CA MET A 183 -17.68 -2.31 2.99
C MET A 183 -19.18 -2.04 3.09
N PHE A 184 -20.04 -2.83 2.43
CA PHE A 184 -21.50 -2.68 2.52
C PHE A 184 -22.15 -3.57 3.59
N VAL A 185 -21.41 -4.51 4.17
CA VAL A 185 -21.87 -5.47 5.18
C VAL A 185 -21.37 -5.04 6.55
#